data_AF-A0A4Q4YUS8-F1
#
_entry.id   AF-A0A4Q4YUS8-F1
#
_cell.length_a   1.000
_cell.length_b   1.000
_cell.length_c   1.000
_cell.angle_alpha   90.00
_cell.angle_beta   90.00
_cell.angle_gamma   90.00
#
_symmetry.space_group_name_H-M   'P 1'
#
loop_
_entity.id
_entity.type
_entity.pdbx_description
1 polymer ?
#
loop_
_entity_poly.entity_id
_entity_poly.type
_entity_poly.pdbx_seq_one_letter_code
_entity_poly.pdbx_strand_id
1 'polypeptide(L)'
;MEIPLQTPNPPVNMLTSYISEQEMTFIVHCHDRTFKHVTAADSNGQPLFHVKGTTPGTSWSWRRKVYDSSNDHLLFDFRHHSLDIKNGWVIESPTGRKLCSLVHKAQITSKHSAIDATVHTESGEQVLVLMRPNDHGALTVTISVGGTAIATIRKAEDNDLVILGKRNRSVWEVRVASGVDLSLVMRLRLSLLPFYLILTVLSFTESKHFFVIAPNITGLCAQSVALNIVHVMSLLFIEKWPAPVRERSNPSWSAAVRTTYQFWGNPRLLPQAKQSTTGRSDKTESLAVFLVLRLSKLPIYYYLHWHVMPRFFAETVVELVSEDVAHMALLTRLSEVTAREAVVRSYMAVSWIWESLVFLHGANAALAVFSVLIGLDKPGDWPPLFGKPGCAYGLRGFWSRFWHRLAVRSYTNYGRVVARVIGLLRPGPSSAVSGVVVAFVAFLLSGLSHAAVSWHVGMRDWLDVQWFLLNFAACLAERVALAAVQHLAEIAGRADDLAAIKKSWLGRQIK
;
A
#
# COMPACT_ATOMS: atom_id res chain seq x y z
N MET A 1 -32.26 -16.16 -10.61
CA MET A 1 -33.57 -15.53 -10.90
C MET A 1 -33.28 -14.44 -11.89
N GLU A 2 -33.83 -14.53 -13.10
CA GLU A 2 -33.61 -13.52 -14.15
C GLU A 2 -34.47 -12.29 -13.89
N ILE A 3 -34.02 -11.12 -14.34
CA ILE A 3 -34.73 -9.85 -14.16
C ILE A 3 -35.54 -9.60 -15.45
N PRO A 4 -36.88 -9.49 -15.39
CA PRO A 4 -37.68 -9.16 -16.57
C PRO A 4 -37.45 -7.71 -16.98
N LEU A 5 -37.16 -7.50 -18.26
CA LEU A 5 -36.98 -6.17 -18.86
C LEU A 5 -38.31 -5.63 -19.40
N GLN A 6 -38.50 -4.32 -19.37
CA GLN A 6 -39.74 -3.66 -19.82
C GLN A 6 -39.46 -2.34 -20.54
N THR A 7 -40.26 -2.01 -21.55
CA THR A 7 -40.15 -0.77 -22.35
C THR A 7 -40.35 0.48 -21.47
N PRO A 8 -39.49 1.51 -21.54
CA PRO A 8 -39.63 2.71 -20.74
C PRO A 8 -40.78 3.59 -21.20
N ASN A 9 -41.48 4.20 -20.23
CA ASN A 9 -42.42 5.29 -20.44
C ASN A 9 -42.04 6.43 -19.47
N PRO A 10 -41.61 7.62 -19.94
CA PRO A 10 -41.49 8.03 -21.35
C PRO A 10 -40.34 7.32 -22.11
N PRO A 11 -40.41 7.27 -23.45
CA PRO A 11 -39.36 6.67 -24.29
C PRO A 11 -38.06 7.49 -24.26
N VAL A 12 -36.91 6.81 -24.22
CA VAL A 12 -35.58 7.44 -24.09
C VAL A 12 -34.80 7.34 -25.40
N ASN A 13 -35.08 8.26 -26.32
CA ASN A 13 -34.49 8.28 -27.65
C ASN A 13 -33.38 9.36 -27.73
N MET A 14 -32.12 8.93 -27.88
CA MET A 14 -30.97 9.83 -28.17
C MET A 14 -30.74 10.05 -29.67
N LEU A 15 -31.10 9.07 -30.49
CA LEU A 15 -31.06 9.09 -31.96
C LEU A 15 -32.25 8.26 -32.44
N THR A 16 -33.11 8.82 -33.29
CA THR A 16 -34.34 8.17 -33.78
C THR A 16 -34.11 6.90 -34.61
N SER A 17 -32.92 6.68 -35.15
CA SER A 17 -32.61 5.58 -36.08
C SER A 17 -32.03 4.29 -35.45
N TYR A 18 -31.84 4.23 -34.13
CA TYR A 18 -31.23 3.08 -33.43
C TYR A 18 -32.07 2.55 -32.26
N ILE A 19 -33.39 2.47 -32.47
CA ILE A 19 -34.33 1.87 -31.51
C ILE A 19 -34.44 0.37 -31.80
N SER A 20 -34.13 -0.47 -30.80
CA SER A 20 -34.38 -1.91 -30.90
C SER A 20 -35.86 -2.19 -30.64
N GLU A 21 -36.58 -2.71 -31.64
CA GLU A 21 -38.01 -3.06 -31.53
C GLU A 21 -38.26 -4.27 -30.60
N GLN A 22 -37.22 -5.04 -30.28
CA GLN A 22 -37.26 -6.24 -29.45
C GLN A 22 -36.08 -6.26 -28.45
N GLU A 23 -36.13 -7.13 -27.43
CA GLU A 23 -34.99 -7.35 -26.52
C GLU A 23 -33.77 -7.85 -27.32
N MET A 24 -32.68 -7.09 -27.29
CA MET A 24 -31.45 -7.40 -28.03
C MET A 24 -30.31 -7.65 -27.06
N THR A 25 -29.53 -8.71 -27.33
CA THR A 25 -28.25 -8.94 -26.68
C THR A 25 -27.13 -8.72 -27.68
N PHE A 26 -26.14 -7.91 -27.32
CA PHE A 26 -24.93 -7.72 -28.13
C PHE A 26 -23.66 -7.82 -27.28
N ILE A 27 -22.55 -8.15 -27.93
CA ILE A 27 -21.27 -8.42 -27.30
C ILE A 27 -20.32 -7.25 -27.58
N VAL A 28 -19.68 -6.73 -26.53
CA VAL A 28 -18.68 -5.67 -26.64
C VAL A 28 -17.29 -6.24 -26.38
N HIS A 29 -16.43 -6.14 -27.39
CA HIS A 29 -15.04 -6.56 -27.35
C HIS A 29 -14.13 -5.36 -27.12
N CYS A 30 -13.44 -5.36 -25.98
CA CYS A 30 -12.47 -4.33 -25.60
C CYS A 30 -11.05 -4.82 -25.90
N HIS A 31 -10.44 -4.26 -26.93
CA HIS A 31 -9.12 -4.68 -27.43
C HIS A 31 -7.95 -4.11 -26.62
N ASP A 32 -8.13 -2.94 -26.00
CA ASP A 32 -7.07 -2.25 -25.26
C ASP A 32 -7.51 -1.71 -23.88
N ARG A 33 -6.53 -1.34 -23.05
CA ARG A 33 -6.75 -0.85 -21.68
C ARG A 33 -7.33 0.57 -21.57
N THR A 34 -7.35 1.31 -22.66
CA THR A 34 -7.77 2.71 -22.73
C THR A 34 -9.02 2.94 -23.58
N PHE A 35 -9.69 1.86 -24.01
CA PHE A 35 -10.88 1.90 -24.88
C PHE A 35 -10.66 2.79 -26.12
N LYS A 36 -9.48 2.70 -26.74
CA LYS A 36 -9.17 3.35 -28.02
C LYS A 36 -9.72 2.56 -29.20
N HIS A 37 -9.76 1.24 -29.06
CA HIS A 37 -10.34 0.32 -30.02
C HIS A 37 -11.31 -0.63 -29.30
N VAL A 38 -12.58 -0.46 -29.61
CA VAL A 38 -13.69 -1.25 -29.09
C VAL A 38 -14.60 -1.57 -30.26
N THR A 39 -15.11 -2.79 -30.32
CA THR A 39 -16.05 -3.25 -31.37
C THR A 39 -17.23 -3.93 -30.69
N ALA A 40 -18.45 -3.57 -31.10
CA ALA A 40 -19.69 -4.19 -30.66
C ALA A 40 -20.32 -4.96 -31.82
N ALA A 41 -20.79 -6.19 -31.55
CA ALA A 41 -21.46 -7.05 -32.53
C ALA A 41 -22.70 -7.72 -31.93
N ASP A 42 -23.72 -8.00 -32.75
CA ASP A 42 -24.93 -8.70 -32.33
C ASP A 42 -24.65 -10.17 -31.93
N SER A 43 -25.68 -10.90 -31.49
CA SER A 43 -25.59 -12.33 -31.17
C SER A 43 -25.21 -13.23 -32.36
N ASN A 44 -25.30 -12.73 -33.59
CA ASN A 44 -24.93 -13.43 -34.82
C ASN A 44 -23.52 -13.05 -35.31
N GLY A 45 -22.83 -12.13 -34.63
CA GLY A 45 -21.50 -11.64 -34.99
C GLY A 45 -21.49 -10.48 -36.01
N GLN A 46 -22.64 -9.89 -36.36
CA GLN A 46 -22.71 -8.72 -37.23
C GLN A 46 -22.22 -7.45 -36.50
N PRO A 47 -21.29 -6.67 -37.07
CA PRO A 47 -20.72 -5.51 -36.41
C PRO A 47 -21.72 -4.36 -36.36
N LEU A 48 -22.05 -3.90 -35.15
CA LEU A 48 -22.98 -2.79 -34.90
C LEU A 48 -22.23 -1.46 -34.83
N PHE A 49 -21.26 -1.36 -33.91
CA PHE A 49 -20.54 -0.10 -33.63
C PHE A 49 -19.06 -0.33 -33.41
N HIS A 50 -18.24 0.67 -33.72
CA HIS A 50 -16.83 0.66 -33.36
C HIS A 50 -16.35 2.02 -32.86
N VAL A 51 -15.31 1.99 -32.03
CA VAL A 51 -14.76 3.16 -31.35
C VAL A 51 -13.34 3.41 -31.82
N LYS A 52 -13.04 4.68 -32.14
CA LYS A 52 -11.69 5.17 -32.45
C LYS A 52 -11.32 6.27 -31.42
N GLY A 53 -10.25 6.04 -30.65
CA GLY A 53 -9.73 6.96 -29.64
C GLY A 53 -8.38 7.60 -30.00
N THR A 54 -8.11 8.79 -29.47
CA THR A 54 -6.86 9.52 -29.72
C THR A 54 -5.64 8.90 -29.03
N THR A 55 -4.47 9.05 -29.67
CA THR A 55 -3.18 8.60 -29.15
C THR A 55 -2.79 9.37 -27.87
N PRO A 56 -2.21 8.73 -26.84
CA PRO A 56 -1.78 9.43 -25.64
C PRO A 56 -0.70 10.46 -25.99
N GLY A 57 -0.84 11.69 -25.49
CA GLY A 57 0.09 12.79 -25.75
C GLY A 57 -0.33 13.74 -26.87
N THR A 58 -1.36 13.43 -27.69
CA THR A 58 -1.81 14.33 -28.77
C THR A 58 -3.01 15.21 -28.43
N SER A 59 -3.65 15.00 -27.27
CA SER A 59 -4.73 15.87 -26.76
C SER A 59 -4.88 15.76 -25.25
N TRP A 60 -5.15 16.89 -24.59
CA TRP A 60 -5.50 16.99 -23.17
C TRP A 60 -6.98 16.64 -22.88
N SER A 61 -7.78 16.44 -23.92
CA SER A 61 -9.17 15.99 -23.82
C SER A 61 -9.28 14.48 -24.03
N TRP A 62 -9.92 13.76 -23.10
CA TRP A 62 -10.15 12.34 -23.23
C TRP A 62 -11.41 12.14 -24.09
N ARG A 63 -11.18 11.88 -25.38
CA ARG A 63 -12.19 11.93 -26.44
C ARG A 63 -12.28 10.59 -27.16
N ARG A 64 -13.49 10.07 -27.39
CA ARG A 64 -13.76 8.78 -28.05
C ARG A 64 -14.89 8.94 -29.05
N LYS A 65 -14.61 8.71 -30.32
CA LYS A 65 -15.60 8.80 -31.40
C LYS A 65 -16.24 7.44 -31.63
N VAL A 66 -17.56 7.41 -31.67
CA VAL A 66 -18.36 6.20 -31.89
C VAL A 66 -18.96 6.24 -33.29
N TYR A 67 -18.71 5.19 -34.05
CA TYR A 67 -19.11 5.04 -35.45
C TYR A 67 -20.06 3.87 -35.61
N ASP A 68 -21.05 4.00 -36.48
CA ASP A 68 -21.79 2.87 -37.05
C ASP A 68 -20.84 2.07 -37.95
N SER A 69 -20.79 0.75 -37.76
CA SER A 69 -19.88 -0.12 -38.50
C SER A 69 -20.36 -0.47 -39.91
N SER A 70 -21.62 -0.22 -40.24
CA SER A 70 -22.21 -0.49 -41.56
C SER A 70 -21.83 0.56 -42.61
N ASN A 71 -21.58 1.81 -42.18
CA ASN A 71 -21.40 2.98 -43.05
C ASN A 71 -20.26 3.93 -42.62
N ASP A 72 -19.51 3.62 -41.54
CA ASP A 72 -18.50 4.47 -40.88
C ASP A 72 -19.00 5.90 -40.56
N HIS A 73 -20.32 6.06 -40.33
CA HIS A 73 -20.92 7.34 -39.95
C HIS A 73 -20.66 7.63 -38.47
N LEU A 74 -20.18 8.84 -38.18
CA LEU A 74 -19.93 9.30 -36.81
C LEU A 74 -21.27 9.59 -36.10
N LEU A 75 -21.62 8.76 -35.12
CA LEU A 75 -22.88 8.89 -34.38
C LEU A 75 -22.81 9.98 -33.32
N PHE A 76 -21.77 9.92 -32.48
CA PHE A 76 -21.54 10.87 -31.40
C PHE A 76 -20.10 10.79 -30.88
N ASP A 77 -19.76 11.79 -30.08
CA ASP A 77 -18.48 11.92 -29.41
C ASP A 77 -18.64 11.80 -27.89
N PHE A 78 -17.88 10.90 -27.29
CA PHE A 78 -17.85 10.69 -25.85
C PHE A 78 -16.63 11.40 -25.25
N ARG A 79 -16.92 12.48 -24.52
CA ARG A 79 -15.90 13.44 -24.05
C ARG A 79 -15.88 13.54 -22.53
N HIS A 80 -14.67 13.44 -21.96
CA HIS A 80 -14.40 13.84 -20.58
C HIS A 80 -13.84 15.27 -20.55
N HIS A 81 -14.43 16.14 -19.73
CA HIS A 81 -13.91 17.49 -19.51
C HIS A 81 -12.89 17.46 -18.36
N SER A 82 -11.59 17.46 -18.67
CA SER A 82 -10.50 17.28 -17.70
C SER A 82 -10.32 18.44 -16.69
N LEU A 83 -11.06 19.53 -16.86
CA LEU A 83 -11.03 20.73 -16.01
C LEU A 83 -12.34 20.97 -15.22
N ASP A 84 -13.34 20.11 -15.34
CA ASP A 84 -14.62 20.26 -14.61
C ASP A 84 -14.55 19.59 -13.22
N ILE A 85 -14.77 20.39 -12.17
CA ILE A 85 -14.83 19.98 -10.75
C ILE A 85 -15.84 18.85 -10.52
N LYS A 86 -16.90 18.76 -11.34
CA LYS A 86 -17.93 17.71 -11.25
C LYS A 86 -17.56 16.41 -11.96
N ASN A 87 -16.45 16.39 -12.70
CA ASN A 87 -15.90 15.22 -13.38
C ASN A 87 -16.93 14.49 -14.27
N GLY A 88 -17.75 15.29 -14.97
CA GLY A 88 -18.87 14.83 -15.79
C GLY A 88 -18.44 14.34 -17.18
N TRP A 89 -19.12 13.31 -17.65
CA TRP A 89 -19.01 12.85 -19.04
C TRP A 89 -20.13 13.46 -19.87
N VAL A 90 -19.81 13.84 -21.11
CA VAL A 90 -20.77 14.43 -22.06
C VAL A 90 -20.75 13.64 -23.35
N ILE A 91 -21.95 13.36 -23.88
CA ILE A 91 -22.17 12.87 -25.23
C ILE A 91 -22.55 14.08 -26.09
N GLU A 92 -21.72 14.40 -27.07
CA GLU A 92 -21.90 15.50 -28.03
C GLU A 92 -22.22 14.91 -29.41
N SER A 93 -23.21 15.45 -30.12
CA SER A 93 -23.45 15.13 -31.54
C SER A 93 -22.28 15.60 -32.42
N PRO A 94 -22.18 15.16 -33.70
CA PRO A 94 -21.17 15.67 -34.64
C PRO A 94 -21.22 17.21 -34.83
N THR A 95 -22.39 17.81 -34.61
CA THR A 95 -22.63 19.27 -34.66
C THR A 95 -22.33 19.99 -33.34
N GLY A 96 -21.90 19.29 -32.30
CA GLY A 96 -21.59 19.85 -30.97
C GLY A 96 -22.79 20.04 -30.06
N ARG A 97 -24.01 19.64 -30.45
CA ARG A 97 -25.18 19.64 -29.57
C ARG A 97 -24.99 18.58 -28.48
N LYS A 98 -25.16 18.97 -27.22
CA LYS A 98 -25.13 18.07 -26.07
C LYS A 98 -26.38 17.16 -26.07
N LEU A 99 -26.18 15.86 -26.22
CA LEU A 99 -27.26 14.85 -26.23
C LEU A 99 -27.52 14.27 -24.84
N CYS A 100 -26.45 14.01 -24.08
CA CYS A 100 -26.53 13.47 -22.73
C CYS A 100 -25.39 13.99 -21.84
N SER A 101 -25.67 14.18 -20.55
CA SER A 101 -24.62 14.28 -19.53
C SER A 101 -24.78 13.19 -18.48
N LEU A 102 -23.69 12.50 -18.18
CA LEU A 102 -23.64 11.48 -17.15
C LEU A 102 -22.96 12.06 -15.91
N VAL A 103 -23.67 12.04 -14.79
CA VAL A 103 -23.19 12.50 -13.48
C VAL A 103 -23.23 11.32 -12.52
N HIS A 104 -22.11 11.04 -11.86
CA HIS A 104 -22.09 10.04 -10.79
C HIS A 104 -22.85 10.59 -9.57
N LYS A 105 -23.89 9.91 -9.10
CA LYS A 105 -24.63 10.43 -7.94
C LYS A 105 -23.88 10.17 -6.64
N ALA A 106 -23.38 11.25 -6.06
CA ALA A 106 -22.56 11.35 -4.86
C ALA A 106 -21.20 10.63 -4.92
N GLN A 107 -20.13 11.43 -4.80
CA GLN A 107 -18.75 10.95 -4.64
C GLN A 107 -18.50 10.22 -3.29
N ILE A 108 -19.51 10.14 -2.40
CA ILE A 108 -19.38 9.73 -0.98
C ILE A 108 -20.56 8.81 -0.52
N THR A 109 -21.01 7.84 -1.32
CA THR A 109 -21.97 6.80 -0.85
C THR A 109 -21.65 5.42 -1.42
N SER A 110 -22.01 4.34 -0.71
CA SER A 110 -21.75 2.95 -1.08
C SER A 110 -22.34 2.48 -2.42
N LYS A 111 -23.09 3.35 -3.12
CA LYS A 111 -23.74 3.08 -4.40
C LYS A 111 -22.91 3.52 -5.62
N HIS A 112 -21.65 3.95 -5.52
CA HIS A 112 -21.00 4.78 -6.57
C HIS A 112 -20.97 4.28 -8.05
N SER A 113 -21.30 3.01 -8.40
CA SER A 113 -21.63 2.63 -9.80
C SER A 113 -22.99 3.20 -10.24
N ALA A 114 -23.64 3.95 -9.35
CA ALA A 114 -24.78 4.82 -9.57
C ALA A 114 -24.40 5.97 -10.50
N ILE A 115 -24.70 5.79 -11.79
CA ILE A 115 -24.71 6.89 -12.75
C ILE A 115 -26.16 7.39 -12.86
N ASP A 116 -26.32 8.70 -12.72
CA ASP A 116 -27.52 9.43 -13.06
C ASP A 116 -27.22 10.14 -14.39
N ALA A 117 -27.82 9.66 -15.48
CA ALA A 117 -27.66 10.24 -16.80
C ALA A 117 -28.88 11.10 -17.15
N THR A 118 -28.64 12.37 -17.48
CA THR A 118 -29.66 13.28 -18.00
C THR A 118 -29.61 13.22 -19.53
N VAL A 119 -30.56 12.50 -20.12
CA VAL A 119 -30.74 12.38 -21.56
C VAL A 119 -31.66 13.50 -22.03
N HIS A 120 -31.26 14.22 -23.09
CA HIS A 120 -32.09 15.22 -23.75
C HIS A 120 -32.73 14.56 -24.96
N THR A 121 -34.05 14.39 -24.96
CA THR A 121 -34.78 13.80 -26.08
C THR A 121 -34.88 14.78 -27.25
N GLU A 122 -35.24 14.27 -28.43
CA GLU A 122 -35.50 15.12 -29.61
C GLU A 122 -36.66 16.11 -29.38
N SER A 123 -37.66 15.74 -28.58
CA SER A 123 -38.76 16.62 -28.14
C SER A 123 -38.33 17.73 -27.15
N GLY A 124 -37.09 17.72 -26.67
CA GLY A 124 -36.55 18.70 -25.73
C GLY A 124 -36.73 18.36 -24.25
N GLU A 125 -37.37 17.24 -23.93
CA GLU A 125 -37.55 16.76 -22.55
C GLU A 125 -36.24 16.22 -21.97
N GLN A 126 -36.04 16.40 -20.66
CA GLN A 126 -34.92 15.81 -19.93
C GLN A 126 -35.37 14.57 -19.18
N VAL A 127 -34.93 13.39 -19.61
CA VAL A 127 -35.23 12.11 -18.95
C VAL A 127 -34.05 11.69 -18.08
N LEU A 128 -34.35 11.32 -16.83
CA LEU A 128 -33.38 10.82 -15.86
C LEU A 128 -33.27 9.29 -15.95
N VAL A 129 -32.11 8.81 -16.38
CA VAL A 129 -31.78 7.39 -16.52
C VAL A 129 -30.87 6.97 -15.37
N LEU A 130 -31.23 5.90 -14.65
CA LEU A 130 -30.56 5.46 -13.43
C LEU A 130 -29.85 4.12 -13.65
N MET A 131 -28.53 4.12 -13.61
CA MET A 131 -27.72 2.89 -13.62
C MET A 131 -27.40 2.46 -12.20
N ARG A 132 -27.57 1.18 -11.83
CA ARG A 132 -27.35 0.67 -10.46
C ARG A 132 -26.75 -0.76 -10.48
N PRO A 133 -25.69 -1.06 -9.70
CA PRO A 133 -25.07 -2.38 -9.67
C PRO A 133 -25.94 -3.40 -8.91
N ASN A 134 -25.98 -4.64 -9.39
CA ASN A 134 -26.71 -5.74 -8.74
C ASN A 134 -25.83 -6.52 -7.74
N ASP A 135 -24.51 -6.44 -7.88
CA ASP A 135 -23.55 -7.16 -7.04
C ASP A 135 -22.38 -6.26 -6.60
N HIS A 136 -21.70 -6.65 -5.51
CA HIS A 136 -20.55 -5.90 -4.97
C HIS A 136 -19.38 -5.77 -5.95
N GLY A 137 -19.28 -6.66 -6.93
CA GLY A 137 -18.27 -6.62 -7.98
C GLY A 137 -18.72 -5.85 -9.21
N ALA A 138 -19.95 -5.30 -9.29
CA ALA A 138 -20.54 -4.71 -10.50
C ALA A 138 -20.25 -5.52 -11.79
N LEU A 139 -20.20 -6.85 -11.65
CA LEU A 139 -20.11 -7.82 -12.74
C LEU A 139 -21.46 -8.00 -13.43
N THR A 140 -22.54 -7.62 -12.74
CA THR A 140 -23.88 -7.43 -13.30
C THR A 140 -24.45 -6.07 -12.85
N VAL A 141 -24.89 -5.24 -13.81
CA VAL A 141 -25.45 -3.91 -13.57
C VAL A 141 -26.81 -3.79 -14.26
N THR A 142 -27.78 -3.11 -13.63
CA THR A 142 -29.10 -2.79 -14.20
C THR A 142 -29.19 -1.30 -14.53
N ILE A 143 -29.82 -0.92 -15.65
CA ILE A 143 -30.32 0.46 -15.86
C ILE A 143 -31.85 0.50 -15.79
N SER A 144 -32.39 1.56 -15.18
CA SER A 144 -33.82 1.81 -15.07
C SER A 144 -34.21 3.25 -15.37
N VAL A 145 -35.47 3.43 -15.79
CA VAL A 145 -36.12 4.72 -16.05
C VAL A 145 -37.46 4.69 -15.33
N GLY A 146 -37.77 5.71 -14.52
CA GLY A 146 -39.00 5.74 -13.71
C GLY A 146 -39.14 4.61 -12.67
N GLY A 147 -38.09 3.81 -12.43
CA GLY A 147 -38.12 2.59 -11.62
C GLY A 147 -38.20 1.30 -12.45
N THR A 148 -38.61 1.38 -13.70
CA THR A 148 -38.70 0.25 -14.64
C THR A 148 -37.32 -0.17 -15.13
N ALA A 149 -36.93 -1.43 -14.94
CA ALA A 149 -35.67 -1.98 -15.45
C ALA A 149 -35.74 -2.14 -16.98
N ILE A 150 -34.90 -1.39 -17.68
CA ILE A 150 -34.79 -1.46 -19.14
C ILE A 150 -33.66 -2.40 -19.57
N ALA A 151 -32.71 -2.69 -18.68
CA ALA A 151 -31.31 -2.95 -19.06
C ALA A 151 -30.54 -3.91 -18.15
N THR A 152 -29.61 -4.70 -18.71
CA THR A 152 -28.52 -5.33 -17.96
C THR A 152 -27.16 -5.42 -18.69
N ILE A 153 -26.06 -5.13 -18.00
CA ILE A 153 -24.69 -5.47 -18.46
C ILE A 153 -24.10 -6.58 -17.60
N ARG A 154 -23.47 -7.57 -18.24
CA ARG A 154 -22.76 -8.67 -17.60
C ARG A 154 -21.33 -8.83 -18.16
N LYS A 155 -20.35 -9.07 -17.29
CA LYS A 155 -18.99 -9.44 -17.75
C LYS A 155 -18.96 -10.93 -18.17
N ALA A 156 -18.49 -11.21 -19.38
CA ALA A 156 -18.44 -12.57 -19.93
C ALA A 156 -17.03 -13.18 -19.86
N GLU A 157 -15.99 -12.43 -20.26
CA GLU A 157 -14.58 -12.85 -20.14
C GLU A 157 -13.68 -11.73 -19.58
N ASP A 158 -12.64 -12.12 -18.85
CA ASP A 158 -11.62 -11.22 -18.29
C ASP A 158 -10.21 -11.77 -18.52
N ASN A 159 -9.60 -11.40 -19.66
CA ASN A 159 -8.31 -11.91 -20.10
C ASN A 159 -7.18 -10.96 -19.68
N ASP A 160 -7.02 -10.72 -18.38
CA ASP A 160 -6.00 -9.82 -17.82
C ASP A 160 -4.61 -10.51 -17.69
N LEU A 161 -4.11 -11.05 -18.81
CA LEU A 161 -2.83 -11.74 -18.91
C LEU A 161 -1.66 -10.80 -19.26
N VAL A 162 -0.46 -11.15 -18.80
CA VAL A 162 0.78 -10.36 -18.97
C VAL A 162 1.30 -10.36 -20.41
N ILE A 163 0.91 -11.35 -21.22
CA ILE A 163 1.21 -11.45 -22.65
C ILE A 163 -0.11 -11.59 -23.39
N LEU A 164 -0.55 -10.53 -24.09
CA LEU A 164 -1.66 -10.64 -25.03
C LEU A 164 -1.17 -11.27 -26.34
N GLY A 165 -1.74 -12.42 -26.69
CA GLY A 165 -1.82 -12.85 -28.09
C GLY A 165 -2.95 -12.10 -28.83
N LYS A 166 -3.50 -12.68 -29.91
CA LYS A 166 -4.67 -12.15 -30.64
C LYS A 166 -6.01 -12.24 -29.86
N ARG A 167 -6.00 -12.16 -28.51
CA ARG A 167 -7.20 -12.32 -27.66
C ARG A 167 -7.68 -10.97 -27.11
N ASN A 168 -9.00 -10.78 -27.13
CA ASN A 168 -9.67 -9.62 -26.56
C ASN A 168 -9.41 -9.53 -25.04
N ARG A 169 -9.08 -8.33 -24.53
CA ARG A 169 -8.71 -8.16 -23.11
C ARG A 169 -9.90 -8.35 -22.17
N SER A 170 -11.08 -7.88 -22.56
CA SER A 170 -12.32 -8.22 -21.87
C SER A 170 -13.47 -8.30 -22.86
N VAL A 171 -14.39 -9.22 -22.60
CA VAL A 171 -15.60 -9.44 -23.39
C VAL A 171 -16.79 -9.23 -22.45
N TRP A 172 -17.70 -8.35 -22.87
CA TRP A 172 -18.88 -7.98 -22.09
C TRP A 172 -20.12 -8.39 -22.85
N GLU A 173 -21.00 -9.15 -22.20
CA GLU A 173 -22.32 -9.46 -22.70
C GLU A 173 -23.28 -8.38 -22.23
N VAL A 174 -23.82 -7.63 -23.18
CA VAL A 174 -24.70 -6.50 -22.92
C VAL A 174 -26.11 -6.98 -23.27
N ARG A 175 -26.83 -7.49 -22.27
CA ARG A 175 -28.26 -7.86 -22.37
C ARG A 175 -29.08 -6.58 -22.27
N VAL A 176 -29.16 -5.89 -23.40
CA VAL A 176 -29.59 -4.51 -23.51
C VAL A 176 -31.08 -4.37 -23.13
N ALA A 177 -31.49 -3.26 -22.50
CA ALA A 177 -30.87 -1.94 -22.53
C ALA A 177 -29.50 -1.70 -21.82
N SER A 178 -28.94 -0.55 -22.15
CA SER A 178 -27.66 0.09 -21.78
C SER A 178 -26.97 -0.19 -20.41
N GLY A 179 -25.61 -0.09 -20.38
CA GLY A 179 -24.67 0.40 -19.32
C GLY A 179 -24.46 -0.26 -17.92
N VAL A 180 -23.30 -0.21 -17.23
CA VAL A 180 -21.90 0.15 -17.62
C VAL A 180 -20.78 -0.65 -16.84
N ASP A 181 -20.13 -0.20 -15.75
CA ASP A 181 -18.78 -0.71 -15.32
C ASP A 181 -18.34 -0.44 -13.83
N LEU A 182 -17.10 -0.84 -13.48
CA LEU A 182 -16.59 -1.42 -12.22
C LEU A 182 -15.56 -0.55 -11.44
N SER A 183 -15.35 0.71 -11.82
CA SER A 183 -14.19 1.55 -11.39
C SER A 183 -14.26 2.15 -9.97
N LEU A 184 -14.74 1.36 -9.00
CA LEU A 184 -15.37 1.90 -7.78
C LEU A 184 -14.58 1.76 -6.50
N VAL A 185 -14.13 0.54 -6.23
CA VAL A 185 -13.52 0.14 -4.94
C VAL A 185 -12.24 0.93 -4.66
N MET A 186 -11.62 1.49 -5.70
CA MET A 186 -10.41 2.31 -5.58
C MET A 186 -10.64 3.74 -5.07
N ARG A 187 -11.88 4.29 -5.14
CA ARG A 187 -12.16 5.70 -4.80
C ARG A 187 -12.48 5.93 -3.31
N LEU A 188 -13.08 4.96 -2.61
CA LEU A 188 -13.36 5.05 -1.16
C LEU A 188 -12.09 5.09 -0.30
N ARG A 189 -10.96 4.63 -0.85
CA ARG A 189 -9.64 4.55 -0.20
C ARG A 189 -9.03 5.93 0.09
N LEU A 190 -9.35 6.93 -0.72
CA LEU A 190 -8.69 8.26 -0.68
C LEU A 190 -9.43 9.27 0.21
N SER A 191 -10.75 9.15 0.39
CA SER A 191 -11.56 10.11 1.15
C SER A 191 -11.42 10.00 2.67
N LEU A 192 -10.93 8.87 3.19
CA LEU A 192 -10.65 8.70 4.63
C LEU A 192 -9.29 9.26 5.04
N LEU A 193 -8.38 9.48 4.08
CA LEU A 193 -7.02 9.94 4.36
C LEU A 193 -6.96 11.30 5.08
N PRO A 194 -7.70 12.36 4.68
CA PRO A 194 -7.58 13.66 5.35
C PRO A 194 -8.02 13.58 6.82
N PHE A 195 -9.12 12.88 7.10
CA PHE A 195 -9.62 12.67 8.47
C PHE A 195 -8.62 11.88 9.32
N TYR A 196 -8.05 10.80 8.76
CA TYR A 196 -7.03 10.02 9.46
C TYR A 196 -5.77 10.86 9.74
N LEU A 197 -5.26 11.58 8.74
CA LEU A 197 -4.08 12.44 8.88
C LEU A 197 -4.30 13.53 9.92
N ILE A 198 -5.45 14.23 9.90
CA ILE A 198 -5.80 15.25 10.90
C ILE A 198 -5.77 14.64 12.32
N LEU A 199 -6.43 13.50 12.53
CA LEU A 199 -6.43 12.84 13.84
C LEU A 199 -5.03 12.39 14.29
N THR A 200 -4.20 11.89 13.37
CA THR A 200 -2.80 11.54 13.71
C THR A 200 -1.93 12.76 13.99
N VAL A 201 -2.10 13.88 13.28
CA VAL A 201 -1.34 15.12 13.52
C VAL A 201 -1.77 15.76 14.84
N LEU A 202 -3.07 15.73 15.18
CA LEU A 202 -3.57 16.13 16.49
C LEU A 202 -2.98 15.22 17.58
N SER A 203 -3.11 13.89 17.46
CA SER A 203 -2.54 12.94 18.42
C SER A 203 -1.02 13.07 18.59
N PHE A 204 -0.30 13.45 17.53
CA PHE A 204 1.12 13.78 17.61
C PHE A 204 1.30 15.08 18.41
N THR A 205 0.61 16.16 18.02
CA THR A 205 0.70 17.50 18.62
C THR A 205 0.41 17.50 20.12
N GLU A 206 -0.66 16.81 20.55
CA GLU A 206 -1.10 16.70 21.94
C GLU A 206 -0.14 15.85 22.81
N SER A 207 0.71 15.01 22.19
CA SER A 207 1.59 14.10 22.95
C SER A 207 2.60 14.82 23.84
N LYS A 208 2.91 16.10 23.55
CA LYS A 208 3.73 16.98 24.40
C LYS A 208 3.22 17.08 25.84
N HIS A 209 1.90 17.08 26.04
CA HIS A 209 1.32 17.23 27.39
C HIS A 209 1.63 16.03 28.30
N PHE A 210 1.85 14.85 27.71
CA PHE A 210 2.27 13.66 28.44
C PHE A 210 3.78 13.60 28.71
N PHE A 211 4.60 14.41 28.00
CA PHE A 211 6.07 14.36 28.10
C PHE A 211 6.58 14.63 29.52
N VAL A 212 5.94 15.57 30.23
CA VAL A 212 6.28 15.95 31.60
C VAL A 212 6.05 14.81 32.60
N ILE A 213 5.10 13.91 32.33
CA ILE A 213 4.68 12.84 33.24
C ILE A 213 5.38 11.52 32.89
N ALA A 214 5.54 11.20 31.61
CA ALA A 214 6.07 9.93 31.14
C ALA A 214 6.85 10.07 29.82
N PRO A 215 8.07 10.66 29.84
CA PRO A 215 8.80 11.04 28.62
C PRO A 215 9.06 9.86 27.67
N ASN A 216 9.41 8.69 28.21
CA ASN A 216 9.62 7.47 27.42
C ASN A 216 8.35 6.99 26.72
N ILE A 217 7.19 7.11 27.38
CA ILE A 217 5.88 6.73 26.80
C ILE A 217 5.47 7.73 25.72
N THR A 218 5.66 9.03 25.95
CA THR A 218 5.45 10.06 24.91
C THR A 218 6.32 9.81 23.68
N GLY A 219 7.61 9.53 23.86
CA GLY A 219 8.52 9.21 22.75
C GLY A 219 8.03 7.98 21.95
N LEU A 220 7.60 6.93 22.64
CA LEU A 220 7.03 5.74 22.00
C LEU A 220 5.74 6.05 21.21
N CYS A 221 4.82 6.81 21.81
CA CYS A 221 3.56 7.21 21.18
C CYS A 221 3.82 8.07 19.93
N ALA A 222 4.63 9.12 20.05
CA ALA A 222 4.98 10.00 18.93
C ALA A 222 5.67 9.23 17.79
N GLN A 223 6.61 8.34 18.10
CA GLN A 223 7.29 7.50 17.11
C GLN A 223 6.35 6.48 16.46
N SER A 224 5.40 5.93 17.23
CA SER A 224 4.38 5.01 16.71
C SER A 224 3.41 5.73 15.77
N VAL A 225 3.03 6.98 16.07
CA VAL A 225 2.20 7.82 15.19
C VAL A 225 2.95 8.19 13.90
N ALA A 226 4.21 8.62 14.00
CA ALA A 226 5.04 8.93 12.82
C ALA A 226 5.17 7.71 11.89
N LEU A 227 5.46 6.54 12.45
CA LEU A 227 5.46 5.27 11.72
C LEU A 227 4.10 4.96 11.08
N ASN A 228 3.00 5.18 11.80
CA ASN A 228 1.66 4.86 11.31
C ASN A 228 1.27 5.75 10.13
N ILE A 229 1.58 7.05 10.17
CA ILE A 229 1.40 7.98 9.04
C ILE A 229 2.10 7.42 7.78
N VAL A 230 3.38 7.02 7.89
CA VAL A 230 4.13 6.49 6.75
C VAL A 230 3.58 5.14 6.28
N HIS A 231 3.15 4.27 7.21
CA HIS A 231 2.47 3.00 6.89
C HIS A 231 1.18 3.24 6.12
N VAL A 232 0.28 4.06 6.64
CA VAL A 232 -1.03 4.37 6.05
C VAL A 232 -0.86 4.99 4.67
N MET A 233 0.03 5.97 4.51
CA MET A 233 0.33 6.54 3.19
C MET A 233 0.85 5.46 2.22
N SER A 234 1.69 4.52 2.69
CA SER A 234 2.14 3.37 1.89
C SER A 234 0.97 2.44 1.52
N LEU A 235 0.08 2.16 2.49
CA LEU A 235 -1.11 1.33 2.40
C LEU A 235 -2.22 1.94 1.53
N LEU A 236 -2.16 3.24 1.25
CA LEU A 236 -3.15 3.96 0.44
C LEU A 236 -2.66 4.27 -0.98
N PHE A 237 -1.36 4.53 -1.17
CA PHE A 237 -0.80 4.95 -2.47
C PHE A 237 0.10 3.91 -3.15
N ILE A 238 0.75 3.01 -2.41
CA ILE A 238 1.82 2.14 -2.95
C ILE A 238 1.44 0.65 -2.96
N GLU A 239 0.89 0.16 -1.86
CA GLU A 239 0.50 -1.25 -1.71
C GLU A 239 -0.65 -1.61 -2.68
N LYS A 240 -0.49 -2.72 -3.41
CA LYS A 240 -1.51 -3.29 -4.31
C LYS A 240 -2.06 -4.56 -3.68
N TRP A 241 -2.94 -4.43 -2.69
CA TRP A 241 -3.48 -5.58 -1.97
C TRP A 241 -4.80 -6.06 -2.61
N PRO A 242 -5.02 -7.38 -2.76
CA PRO A 242 -6.31 -7.90 -3.20
C PRO A 242 -7.43 -7.48 -2.25
N ALA A 243 -8.60 -7.16 -2.81
CA ALA A 243 -9.82 -6.84 -2.07
C ALA A 243 -10.13 -7.90 -0.99
N PRO A 244 -10.83 -7.53 0.10
CA PRO A 244 -11.26 -8.51 1.10
C PRO A 244 -12.12 -9.60 0.44
N VAL A 245 -11.94 -10.85 0.90
CA VAL A 245 -12.77 -11.97 0.45
C VAL A 245 -14.20 -11.71 0.90
N ARG A 246 -15.15 -11.85 -0.02
CA ARG A 246 -16.58 -11.57 0.19
C ARG A 246 -17.15 -12.55 1.24
N GLU A 247 -17.31 -12.09 2.48
CA GLU A 247 -18.14 -12.79 3.46
C GLU A 247 -19.57 -12.94 2.89
N ARG A 248 -20.20 -14.09 3.13
CA ARG A 248 -21.50 -14.45 2.52
C ARG A 248 -22.71 -13.76 3.17
N SER A 249 -22.49 -12.90 4.15
CA SER A 249 -23.51 -12.22 4.96
C SER A 249 -23.06 -10.80 5.29
N ASN A 250 -23.98 -9.89 5.60
CA ASN A 250 -23.65 -8.58 6.17
C ASN A 250 -22.78 -8.80 7.42
N PRO A 251 -21.53 -8.30 7.46
CA PRO A 251 -20.70 -8.42 8.65
C PRO A 251 -21.34 -7.64 9.80
N SER A 252 -21.28 -8.18 11.02
CA SER A 252 -21.66 -7.41 12.19
C SER A 252 -20.79 -6.15 12.27
N TRP A 253 -21.31 -5.08 12.87
CA TRP A 253 -20.53 -3.85 13.08
C TRP A 253 -19.20 -4.13 13.80
N SER A 254 -19.21 -5.06 14.77
CA SER A 254 -17.99 -5.54 15.45
C SER A 254 -16.98 -6.24 14.52
N ALA A 255 -17.44 -7.07 13.56
CA ALA A 255 -16.57 -7.71 12.57
C ALA A 255 -15.99 -6.70 11.58
N ALA A 256 -16.78 -5.73 11.13
CA ALA A 256 -16.33 -4.65 10.26
C ALA A 256 -15.29 -3.74 10.96
N VAL A 257 -15.54 -3.35 12.22
CA VAL A 257 -14.59 -2.58 13.04
C VAL A 257 -13.30 -3.36 13.27
N ARG A 258 -13.38 -4.65 13.65
CA ARG A 258 -12.20 -5.52 13.84
C ARG A 258 -11.37 -5.65 12.56
N THR A 259 -12.01 -5.94 11.43
CA THR A 259 -11.33 -6.06 10.12
C THR A 259 -10.65 -4.74 9.73
N THR A 260 -11.29 -3.61 10.04
CA THR A 260 -10.72 -2.28 9.83
C THR A 260 -9.50 -2.08 10.75
N TYR A 261 -9.63 -2.26 12.06
CA TYR A 261 -8.53 -2.16 13.02
C TYR A 261 -7.31 -3.01 12.60
N GLN A 262 -7.53 -4.28 12.24
CA GLN A 262 -6.48 -5.20 11.79
C GLN A 262 -5.86 -4.82 10.44
N PHE A 263 -6.52 -3.97 9.65
CA PHE A 263 -5.97 -3.44 8.40
C PHE A 263 -5.08 -2.21 8.65
N TRP A 264 -5.57 -1.20 9.38
CA TRP A 264 -4.81 0.02 9.68
C TRP A 264 -3.73 -0.19 10.75
N GLY A 265 -3.87 -1.21 11.61
CA GLY A 265 -2.93 -1.57 12.68
C GLY A 265 -1.83 -2.57 12.29
N ASN A 266 -1.70 -2.96 11.02
CA ASN A 266 -0.79 -4.04 10.57
C ASN A 266 0.33 -3.51 9.66
N PRO A 267 1.31 -2.74 10.16
CA PRO A 267 2.40 -2.16 9.37
C PRO A 267 3.33 -3.19 8.72
N ARG A 268 3.32 -4.44 9.20
CA ARG A 268 4.06 -5.56 8.61
C ARG A 268 3.27 -6.27 7.49
N LEU A 269 1.96 -6.05 7.43
CA LEU A 269 1.01 -6.68 6.50
C LEU A 269 1.23 -8.20 6.43
N LEU A 270 1.17 -8.82 7.62
CA LEU A 270 1.46 -10.23 7.85
C LEU A 270 0.46 -11.13 7.10
N PRO A 271 0.92 -12.18 6.37
CA PRO A 271 0.02 -13.00 5.55
C PRO A 271 -1.02 -13.86 6.29
N GLN A 272 -0.93 -14.02 7.62
CA GLN A 272 -1.79 -14.93 8.38
C GLN A 272 -3.22 -14.42 8.62
N ALA A 273 -3.46 -13.11 8.53
CA ALA A 273 -4.82 -12.57 8.47
C ALA A 273 -5.57 -12.90 7.15
N LYS A 274 -4.96 -13.65 6.22
CA LYS A 274 -5.47 -13.87 4.86
C LYS A 274 -5.65 -15.33 4.41
N GLN A 275 -5.67 -16.30 5.33
CA GLN A 275 -5.91 -17.73 4.99
C GLN A 275 -6.96 -18.48 5.85
N SER A 276 -7.80 -17.80 6.65
CA SER A 276 -8.94 -18.46 7.32
C SER A 276 -10.21 -18.49 6.45
N THR A 277 -10.07 -18.95 5.19
CA THR A 277 -11.21 -19.32 4.33
C THR A 277 -10.85 -20.40 3.30
N THR A 278 -9.98 -21.36 3.66
CA THR A 278 -9.94 -22.72 3.10
C THR A 278 -9.00 -23.64 3.90
N GLY A 279 -9.56 -24.66 4.55
CA GLY A 279 -8.98 -26.00 4.59
C GLY A 279 -7.58 -26.25 5.20
N ARG A 280 -7.05 -25.43 6.12
CA ARG A 280 -5.87 -25.81 6.92
C ARG A 280 -6.08 -25.57 8.41
N SER A 281 -5.81 -26.61 9.21
CA SER A 281 -5.80 -26.52 10.67
C SER A 281 -4.58 -25.72 11.12
N ASP A 282 -4.75 -24.40 11.21
CA ASP A 282 -3.81 -23.55 11.93
C ASP A 282 -3.96 -23.86 13.42
N LYS A 283 -2.95 -24.51 14.00
CA LYS A 283 -2.84 -24.71 15.45
C LYS A 283 -2.63 -23.36 16.10
N THR A 284 -3.72 -22.70 16.50
CA THR A 284 -3.67 -21.51 17.35
C THR A 284 -2.88 -21.85 18.61
N GLU A 285 -1.76 -21.16 18.85
CA GLU A 285 -1.02 -21.26 20.11
C GLU A 285 -1.97 -21.02 21.28
N SER A 286 -1.89 -21.87 22.31
CA SER A 286 -2.76 -21.70 23.47
C SER A 286 -2.44 -20.38 24.17
N LEU A 287 -3.47 -19.72 24.70
CA LEU A 287 -3.33 -18.44 25.40
C LEU A 287 -2.27 -18.53 26.52
N ALA A 288 -2.26 -19.62 27.28
CA ALA A 288 -1.27 -19.86 28.32
C ALA A 288 0.18 -19.91 27.77
N VAL A 289 0.42 -20.64 26.67
CA VAL A 289 1.76 -20.71 26.05
C VAL A 289 2.18 -19.33 25.50
N PHE A 290 1.26 -18.60 24.86
CA PHE A 290 1.53 -17.24 24.39
C PHE A 290 1.93 -16.30 25.53
N LEU A 291 1.15 -16.26 26.62
CA LEU A 291 1.42 -15.42 27.79
C LEU A 291 2.77 -15.80 28.43
N VAL A 292 3.05 -17.08 28.63
CA VAL A 292 4.32 -17.56 29.20
C VAL A 292 5.52 -17.17 28.31
N LEU A 293 5.45 -17.39 26.99
CA LEU A 293 6.53 -17.06 26.05
C LEU A 293 6.75 -15.56 25.86
N ARG A 294 5.74 -14.75 26.16
CA ARG A 294 5.78 -13.27 26.11
C ARG A 294 6.33 -12.66 27.38
N LEU A 295 5.82 -13.10 28.54
CA LEU A 295 6.14 -12.50 29.83
C LEU A 295 7.46 -13.03 30.42
N SER A 296 7.82 -14.29 30.22
CA SER A 296 9.07 -14.89 30.77
C SER A 296 10.36 -14.18 30.36
N LYS A 297 10.36 -13.43 29.26
CA LYS A 297 11.52 -12.67 28.77
C LYS A 297 11.72 -11.34 29.49
N LEU A 298 10.66 -10.76 30.05
CA LEU A 298 10.73 -9.44 30.67
C LEU A 298 11.56 -9.44 31.97
N PRO A 299 11.44 -10.43 32.90
CA PRO A 299 12.34 -10.53 34.05
C PRO A 299 13.81 -10.69 33.66
N ILE A 300 14.10 -11.46 32.61
CA ILE A 300 15.48 -11.66 32.11
C ILE A 300 16.05 -10.34 31.60
N TYR A 301 15.29 -9.61 30.77
CA TYR A 301 15.70 -8.31 30.25
C TYR A 301 15.85 -7.25 31.36
N TYR A 302 14.94 -7.23 32.34
CA TYR A 302 15.01 -6.35 33.50
C TYR A 302 16.25 -6.64 34.35
N TYR A 303 16.52 -7.92 34.67
CA TYR A 303 17.71 -8.32 35.42
C TYR A 303 19.02 -7.91 34.73
N LEU A 304 19.12 -8.18 33.41
CA LEU A 304 20.29 -7.80 32.62
C LEU A 304 20.48 -6.27 32.56
N HIS A 305 19.40 -5.50 32.40
CA HIS A 305 19.44 -4.04 32.38
C HIS A 305 19.81 -3.44 33.73
N TRP A 306 19.24 -3.92 34.84
CA TRP A 306 19.39 -3.30 36.16
C TRP A 306 20.62 -3.79 36.95
N HIS A 307 21.10 -5.01 36.68
CA HIS A 307 22.19 -5.62 37.47
C HIS A 307 23.45 -5.96 36.67
N VAL A 308 23.34 -6.27 35.37
CA VAL A 308 24.52 -6.66 34.57
C VAL A 308 25.15 -5.48 33.86
N MET A 309 24.37 -4.68 33.13
CA MET A 309 24.91 -3.52 32.39
C MET A 309 25.61 -2.48 33.28
N PRO A 310 25.05 -2.04 34.43
CA PRO A 310 25.70 -1.03 35.26
C PRO A 310 26.98 -1.53 35.94
N ARG A 311 27.02 -2.82 36.33
CA ARG A 311 28.23 -3.45 36.88
C ARG A 311 29.32 -3.59 35.82
N PHE A 312 28.96 -4.07 34.63
CA PHE A 312 29.88 -4.15 33.51
C PHE A 312 30.44 -2.77 33.14
N PHE A 313 29.62 -1.71 33.21
CA PHE A 313 30.09 -0.35 33.02
C PHE A 313 31.08 0.08 34.10
N ALA A 314 30.72 -0.05 35.39
CA ALA A 314 31.56 0.39 36.51
C ALA A 314 32.95 -0.30 36.54
N GLU A 315 33.01 -1.59 36.18
CA GLU A 315 34.27 -2.35 36.04
C GLU A 315 35.12 -1.88 34.83
N THR A 316 34.48 -1.31 33.80
CA THR A 316 35.15 -0.89 32.56
C THR A 316 35.49 0.61 32.54
N VAL A 317 34.68 1.43 33.23
CA VAL A 317 34.75 2.90 33.30
C VAL A 317 34.40 3.30 34.74
N VAL A 318 35.43 3.60 35.53
CA VAL A 318 35.30 3.92 36.96
C VAL A 318 34.46 5.18 37.20
N GLU A 319 34.62 6.19 36.35
CA GLU A 319 33.86 7.45 36.40
C GLU A 319 33.68 8.02 34.99
N LEU A 320 32.52 8.64 34.74
CA LEU A 320 32.19 9.32 33.48
C LEU A 320 32.41 10.84 33.67
N VAL A 321 33.30 11.42 32.87
CA VAL A 321 33.68 12.83 32.95
C VAL A 321 33.07 13.59 31.76
N SER A 322 32.81 14.89 31.92
CA SER A 322 32.24 15.74 30.85
C SER A 322 33.05 15.71 29.55
N GLU A 323 34.37 15.56 29.63
CA GLU A 323 35.27 15.45 28.48
C GLU A 323 34.98 14.23 27.58
N ASP A 324 34.49 13.11 28.16
CA ASP A 324 34.16 11.88 27.42
C ASP A 324 33.02 12.05 26.42
N VAL A 325 32.17 13.06 26.65
CA VAL A 325 30.98 13.37 25.83
C VAL A 325 31.06 14.75 25.15
N ALA A 326 32.10 15.54 25.44
CA ALA A 326 32.26 16.90 24.93
C ALA A 326 32.47 16.97 23.39
N HIS A 327 32.94 15.90 22.77
CA HIS A 327 33.36 15.89 21.36
C HIS A 327 32.43 15.04 20.49
N MET A 328 31.59 15.67 19.66
CA MET A 328 30.70 14.93 18.76
C MET A 328 31.42 14.31 17.54
N ALA A 329 32.49 14.94 17.06
CA ALA A 329 33.15 14.57 15.81
C ALA A 329 34.17 13.42 15.98
N LEU A 330 33.84 12.24 15.42
CA LEU A 330 34.70 11.06 15.42
C LEU A 330 35.56 10.96 14.14
N LEU A 331 34.94 11.01 12.97
CA LEU A 331 35.58 10.69 11.68
C LEU A 331 36.68 11.67 11.26
N THR A 332 36.60 12.93 11.69
CA THR A 332 37.62 13.96 11.40
C THR A 332 38.77 13.96 12.40
N ARG A 333 38.67 13.20 13.50
CA ARG A 333 39.63 13.20 14.62
C ARG A 333 40.13 11.79 14.96
N LEU A 334 40.08 10.84 14.02
CA LEU A 334 40.42 9.43 14.27
C LEU A 334 41.82 9.21 14.88
N SER A 335 42.77 10.10 14.60
CA SER A 335 44.12 10.10 15.20
C SER A 335 44.19 10.58 16.65
N GLU A 336 43.15 11.26 17.14
CA GLU A 336 43.06 11.85 18.49
C GLU A 336 42.13 11.04 19.41
N VAL A 337 41.38 10.06 18.88
CA VAL A 337 40.45 9.23 19.67
C VAL A 337 41.22 8.36 20.65
N THR A 338 41.01 8.60 21.94
CA THR A 338 41.64 7.80 23.00
C THR A 338 40.96 6.44 23.16
N ALA A 339 41.68 5.46 23.72
CA ALA A 339 41.09 4.16 24.06
C ALA A 339 39.92 4.30 25.05
N ARG A 340 39.99 5.22 26.02
CA ARG A 340 38.90 5.52 26.96
C ARG A 340 37.67 6.06 26.23
N GLU A 341 37.85 7.03 25.33
CA GLU A 341 36.77 7.58 24.51
C GLU A 341 36.11 6.49 23.64
N ALA A 342 36.90 5.63 23.00
CA ALA A 342 36.39 4.51 22.22
C ALA A 342 35.57 3.52 23.07
N VAL A 343 36.02 3.24 24.30
CA VAL A 343 35.31 2.39 25.27
C VAL A 343 33.99 3.03 25.72
N VAL A 344 34.00 4.30 26.12
CA VAL A 344 32.79 5.02 26.55
C VAL A 344 31.77 5.12 25.41
N ARG A 345 32.20 5.51 24.20
CA ARG A 345 31.32 5.55 23.02
C ARG A 345 30.74 4.17 22.70
N SER A 346 31.53 3.11 22.80
CA SER A 346 31.07 1.73 22.57
C SER A 346 30.05 1.29 23.61
N TYR A 347 30.29 1.59 24.89
CA TYR A 347 29.31 1.32 25.94
C TYR A 347 28.02 2.09 25.72
N MET A 348 28.08 3.40 25.47
CA MET A 348 26.89 4.24 25.25
C MET A 348 26.05 3.72 24.07
N ALA A 349 26.70 3.31 22.97
CA ALA A 349 26.01 2.70 21.83
C ALA A 349 25.34 1.36 22.20
N VAL A 350 26.01 0.50 22.98
CA VAL A 350 25.46 -0.80 23.42
C VAL A 350 24.32 -0.59 24.43
N SER A 351 24.47 0.30 25.40
CA SER A 351 23.44 0.61 26.41
C SER A 351 22.19 1.18 25.74
N TRP A 352 22.35 2.15 24.82
CA TRP A 352 21.22 2.73 24.08
C TRP A 352 20.46 1.69 23.23
N ILE A 353 21.19 0.81 22.52
CA ILE A 353 20.60 -0.31 21.79
C ILE A 353 19.88 -1.29 22.74
N TRP A 354 20.47 -1.57 23.90
CA TRP A 354 19.91 -2.48 24.90
C TRP A 354 18.64 -1.92 25.54
N GLU A 355 18.68 -0.69 26.06
CA GLU A 355 17.53 0.04 26.61
C GLU A 355 16.38 0.10 25.62
N SER A 356 16.67 0.50 24.36
CA SER A 356 15.70 0.53 23.28
C SER A 356 15.09 -0.86 23.01
N LEU A 357 15.89 -1.93 23.05
CA LEU A 357 15.43 -3.30 22.90
C LEU A 357 14.49 -3.70 24.04
N VAL A 358 14.89 -3.49 25.30
CA VAL A 358 14.09 -3.85 26.48
C VAL A 358 12.77 -3.08 26.49
N PHE A 359 12.81 -1.77 26.24
CA PHE A 359 11.64 -0.91 26.24
C PHE A 359 10.66 -1.27 25.12
N LEU A 360 11.13 -1.43 23.87
CA LEU A 360 10.29 -1.85 22.74
C LEU A 360 9.73 -3.27 22.92
N HIS A 361 10.51 -4.20 23.47
CA HIS A 361 10.00 -5.54 23.81
C HIS A 361 8.93 -5.50 24.90
N GLY A 362 9.14 -4.70 25.96
CA GLY A 362 8.19 -4.53 27.05
C GLY A 362 6.87 -3.94 26.59
N ALA A 363 6.92 -2.83 25.85
CA ALA A 363 5.72 -2.20 25.30
C ALA A 363 4.99 -3.12 24.30
N ASN A 364 5.70 -3.81 23.40
CA ASN A 364 5.09 -4.79 22.51
C ASN A 364 4.48 -5.97 23.29
N ALA A 365 5.08 -6.40 24.40
CA ALA A 365 4.52 -7.48 25.22
C ALA A 365 3.24 -7.02 25.93
N ALA A 366 3.25 -5.83 26.55
CA ALA A 366 2.08 -5.27 27.22
C ALA A 366 0.88 -5.08 26.26
N LEU A 367 1.11 -4.45 25.10
CA LEU A 367 0.08 -4.25 24.08
C LEU A 367 -0.45 -5.58 23.52
N ALA A 368 0.45 -6.55 23.24
CA ALA A 368 0.05 -7.86 22.73
C ALA A 368 -0.78 -8.66 23.74
N VAL A 369 -0.39 -8.64 25.02
CA VAL A 369 -1.16 -9.28 26.10
C VAL A 369 -2.53 -8.61 26.23
N PHE A 370 -2.58 -7.27 26.26
CA PHE A 370 -3.83 -6.52 26.35
C PHE A 370 -4.78 -6.85 25.19
N SER A 371 -4.35 -6.68 23.93
CA SER A 371 -5.18 -6.93 22.74
C SER A 371 -5.69 -8.37 22.61
N VAL A 372 -4.90 -9.35 23.04
CA VAL A 372 -5.30 -10.77 23.01
C VAL A 372 -6.28 -11.09 24.15
N LEU A 373 -6.08 -10.56 25.36
CA LEU A 373 -6.99 -10.80 26.50
C LEU A 373 -8.38 -10.21 26.27
N ILE A 374 -8.49 -9.04 25.63
CA ILE A 374 -9.79 -8.44 25.26
C ILE A 374 -10.37 -9.03 23.96
N GLY A 375 -9.70 -10.02 23.34
CA GLY A 375 -10.18 -10.75 22.17
C GLY A 375 -10.12 -10.01 20.83
N LEU A 376 -9.51 -8.81 20.76
CA LEU A 376 -9.31 -8.07 19.51
C LEU A 376 -8.38 -8.82 18.55
N ASP A 377 -7.31 -9.41 19.07
CA ASP A 377 -6.29 -10.11 18.28
C ASP A 377 -6.07 -11.55 18.75
N LYS A 378 -5.48 -12.36 17.87
CA LYS A 378 -5.02 -13.71 18.18
C LYS A 378 -3.51 -13.69 18.51
N PRO A 379 -2.99 -14.69 19.25
CA PRO A 379 -1.55 -14.87 19.49
C PRO A 379 -0.66 -14.70 18.26
N GLY A 380 -1.09 -15.25 17.10
CA GLY A 380 -0.36 -15.18 15.84
C GLY A 380 -0.33 -13.80 15.16
N ASP A 381 -1.27 -12.90 15.48
CA ASP A 381 -1.31 -11.55 14.92
C ASP A 381 -0.18 -10.66 15.48
N TRP A 382 0.35 -11.05 16.66
CA TRP A 382 1.49 -10.43 17.31
C TRP A 382 2.75 -11.31 17.18
N PRO A 383 3.53 -11.19 16.09
CA PRO A 383 4.83 -11.86 15.96
C PRO A 383 5.90 -11.21 16.86
N PRO A 384 7.09 -11.81 17.00
CA PRO A 384 8.25 -11.13 17.59
C PRO A 384 8.61 -9.86 16.80
N LEU A 385 8.86 -8.76 17.52
CA LEU A 385 9.24 -7.47 16.94
C LEU A 385 10.65 -7.53 16.33
N PHE A 386 11.57 -8.16 17.07
CA PHE A 386 12.96 -8.42 16.70
C PHE A 386 13.14 -9.82 16.11
N GLY A 387 14.22 -9.99 15.35
CA GLY A 387 14.64 -11.28 14.80
C GLY A 387 15.33 -12.19 15.83
N LYS A 388 15.80 -13.36 15.37
CA LYS A 388 16.67 -14.22 16.19
C LYS A 388 18.02 -13.52 16.42
N PRO A 389 18.63 -13.57 17.61
CA PRO A 389 19.94 -12.96 17.86
C PRO A 389 21.04 -13.43 16.89
N GLY A 390 21.04 -14.71 16.50
CA GLY A 390 21.95 -15.23 15.47
C GLY A 390 21.78 -14.66 14.05
N CYS A 391 20.82 -13.76 13.82
CA CYS A 391 20.71 -12.99 12.57
C CYS A 391 21.36 -11.59 12.65
N ALA A 392 21.93 -11.21 13.80
CA ALA A 392 22.48 -9.88 14.09
C ALA A 392 23.97 -9.72 13.71
N TYR A 393 24.50 -10.61 12.86
CA TYR A 393 25.88 -10.51 12.35
C TYR A 393 25.93 -9.47 11.21
N GLY A 394 26.97 -8.64 11.20
CA GLY A 394 27.11 -7.52 10.27
C GLY A 394 26.05 -6.42 10.50
N LEU A 395 26.37 -5.20 10.06
CA LEU A 395 25.47 -4.05 10.24
C LEU A 395 24.21 -4.21 9.39
N ARG A 396 24.36 -4.74 8.17
CA ARG A 396 23.23 -5.07 7.30
C ARG A 396 22.34 -6.17 7.88
N GLY A 397 22.91 -7.20 8.50
CA GLY A 397 22.14 -8.28 9.14
C GLY A 397 21.35 -7.74 10.35
N PHE A 398 22.02 -6.95 11.19
CA PHE A 398 21.41 -6.24 12.30
C PHE A 398 20.17 -5.43 11.87
N TRP A 399 20.32 -4.45 10.96
CA TRP A 399 19.21 -3.58 10.56
C TRP A 399 18.10 -4.26 9.77
N SER A 400 18.41 -5.26 8.93
CA SER A 400 17.41 -5.86 8.01
C SER A 400 16.70 -7.10 8.56
N ARG A 401 17.32 -7.83 9.51
CA ARG A 401 16.81 -9.11 10.00
C ARG A 401 16.54 -9.13 11.50
N PHE A 402 17.33 -8.42 12.30
CA PHE A 402 17.25 -8.44 13.75
C PHE A 402 16.46 -7.25 14.32
N TRP A 403 16.82 -6.02 13.98
CA TRP A 403 16.20 -4.80 14.51
C TRP A 403 14.72 -4.66 14.12
N HIS A 404 13.95 -3.87 14.88
CA HIS A 404 12.48 -3.91 14.88
C HIS A 404 11.84 -3.91 13.48
N ARG A 405 11.19 -5.02 13.13
CA ARG A 405 10.74 -5.28 11.74
C ARG A 405 9.47 -4.52 11.34
N LEU A 406 9.00 -3.59 12.17
CA LEU A 406 7.74 -2.88 12.02
C LEU A 406 7.74 -1.87 10.87
N ALA A 407 8.83 -1.12 10.72
CA ALA A 407 8.97 -0.04 9.73
C ALA A 407 9.39 -0.51 8.32
N VAL A 408 10.10 -1.65 8.26
CA VAL A 408 10.87 -2.10 7.09
C VAL A 408 10.01 -2.20 5.82
N ARG A 409 8.77 -2.70 5.92
CA ARG A 409 7.90 -2.83 4.75
C ARG A 409 7.45 -1.47 4.23
N SER A 410 6.85 -0.65 5.10
CA SER A 410 6.37 0.70 4.77
C SER A 410 7.46 1.54 4.13
N TYR A 411 8.68 1.56 4.69
CA TYR A 411 9.78 2.37 4.17
C TYR A 411 10.37 1.81 2.86
N THR A 412 10.57 0.49 2.75
CA THR A 412 11.08 -0.11 1.49
C THR A 412 10.09 0.02 0.33
N ASN A 413 8.78 0.17 0.58
CA ASN A 413 7.80 0.48 -0.45
C ASN A 413 8.08 1.82 -1.16
N TYR A 414 8.36 2.89 -0.40
CA TYR A 414 8.79 4.17 -0.98
C TYR A 414 10.09 4.02 -1.74
N GLY A 415 11.07 3.31 -1.17
CA GLY A 415 12.31 2.97 -1.86
C GLY A 415 12.08 2.30 -3.22
N ARG A 416 11.13 1.36 -3.32
CA ARG A 416 10.75 0.70 -4.60
C ARG A 416 9.97 1.61 -5.55
N VAL A 417 9.31 2.67 -5.08
CA VAL A 417 8.72 3.70 -5.95
C VAL A 417 9.84 4.55 -6.54
N VAL A 418 10.71 5.11 -5.69
CA VAL A 418 11.84 5.96 -6.10
C VAL A 418 12.77 5.22 -7.06
N ALA A 419 13.16 3.98 -6.75
CA ALA A 419 13.99 3.17 -7.64
C ALA A 419 13.34 2.91 -9.02
N ARG A 420 12.01 2.75 -9.09
CA ARG A 420 11.29 2.63 -10.37
C ARG A 420 11.26 3.93 -11.15
N VAL A 421 11.05 5.07 -10.49
CA VAL A 421 11.09 6.39 -11.15
C VAL A 421 12.48 6.65 -11.73
N ILE A 422 13.55 6.39 -10.97
CA ILE A 422 14.94 6.51 -11.44
C ILE A 422 15.22 5.56 -12.62
N GLY A 423 14.73 4.31 -12.57
CA GLY A 423 14.87 3.35 -13.66
C GLY A 423 14.05 3.66 -14.93
N LEU A 424 13.00 4.47 -14.82
CA LEU A 424 12.28 5.02 -15.98
C LEU A 424 13.01 6.21 -16.61
N LEU A 425 13.72 7.01 -15.79
CA LEU A 425 14.52 8.16 -16.25
C LEU A 425 15.89 7.76 -16.82
N ARG A 426 16.42 6.60 -16.43
CA ARG A 426 17.63 6.00 -16.99
C ARG A 426 17.40 4.51 -17.24
N PRO A 427 17.19 4.05 -18.50
CA PRO A 427 17.13 2.63 -18.81
C PRO A 427 18.51 1.99 -18.58
N GLY A 428 18.67 1.20 -17.52
CA GLY A 428 19.92 0.49 -17.22
C GLY A 428 20.36 0.27 -15.77
N PRO A 429 19.70 0.72 -14.67
CA PRO A 429 20.20 0.43 -13.33
C PRO A 429 20.10 -1.07 -13.03
N SER A 430 21.24 -1.69 -12.75
CA SER A 430 21.28 -3.09 -12.32
C SER A 430 20.46 -3.31 -11.04
N SER A 431 20.05 -4.56 -10.80
CA SER A 431 19.32 -4.95 -9.58
C SER A 431 20.03 -4.51 -8.30
N ALA A 432 21.36 -4.44 -8.33
CA ALA A 432 22.19 -3.92 -7.25
C ALA A 432 21.94 -2.43 -6.93
N VAL A 433 21.84 -1.56 -7.95
CA VAL A 433 21.57 -0.12 -7.79
C VAL A 433 20.17 0.11 -7.23
N SER A 434 19.17 -0.59 -7.75
CA SER A 434 17.80 -0.55 -7.20
C SER A 434 17.78 -0.93 -5.71
N GLY A 435 18.53 -1.95 -5.30
CA GLY A 435 18.69 -2.32 -3.89
C GLY A 435 19.34 -1.24 -3.02
N VAL A 436 20.35 -0.52 -3.54
CA VAL A 436 20.99 0.60 -2.82
C VAL A 436 20.02 1.77 -2.65
N VAL A 437 19.28 2.14 -3.69
CA VAL A 437 18.25 3.21 -3.61
C VAL A 437 17.16 2.84 -2.60
N VAL A 438 16.68 1.60 -2.61
CA VAL A 438 15.68 1.12 -1.66
C VAL A 438 16.18 1.21 -0.22
N ALA A 439 17.44 0.85 0.03
CA ALA A 439 18.05 0.95 1.35
C ALA A 439 18.24 2.42 1.78
N PHE A 440 18.78 3.28 0.90
CA PHE A 440 18.96 4.71 1.17
C PHE A 440 17.66 5.39 1.59
N VAL A 441 16.60 5.22 0.81
CA VAL A 441 15.27 5.78 1.12
C VAL A 441 14.72 5.22 2.43
N ALA A 442 14.99 3.95 2.75
CA ALA A 442 14.54 3.37 4.01
C ALA A 442 15.25 3.96 5.23
N PHE A 443 16.58 4.13 5.18
CA PHE A 443 17.32 4.80 6.26
C PHE A 443 16.97 6.28 6.37
N LEU A 444 16.78 6.99 5.25
CA LEU A 444 16.36 8.40 5.24
C LEU A 444 14.97 8.58 5.89
N LEU A 445 14.00 7.74 5.56
CA LEU A 445 12.66 7.80 6.18
C LEU A 445 12.68 7.45 7.68
N SER A 446 13.54 6.53 8.12
CA SER A 446 13.78 6.31 9.55
C SER A 446 14.30 7.58 10.22
N GLY A 447 15.37 8.18 9.69
CA GLY A 447 15.97 9.39 10.25
C GLY A 447 15.02 10.58 10.28
N LEU A 448 14.23 10.79 9.24
CA LEU A 448 13.20 11.84 9.21
C LEU A 448 12.09 11.61 10.24
N SER A 449 11.70 10.35 10.48
CA SER A 449 10.68 10.02 11.49
C SER A 449 11.20 10.27 12.90
N HIS A 450 12.45 9.89 13.19
CA HIS A 450 13.11 10.20 14.46
C HIS A 450 13.31 11.70 14.66
N ALA A 451 13.86 12.42 13.68
CA ALA A 451 14.03 13.88 13.74
C ALA A 451 12.71 14.61 14.00
N ALA A 452 11.61 14.17 13.38
CA ALA A 452 10.29 14.73 13.65
C ALA A 452 9.86 14.60 15.13
N VAL A 453 10.18 13.49 15.79
CA VAL A 453 9.93 13.29 17.23
C VAL A 453 10.90 14.11 18.08
N SER A 454 12.19 14.15 17.74
CA SER A 454 13.19 14.98 18.44
C SER A 454 12.80 16.47 18.42
N TRP A 455 12.38 16.97 17.24
CA TRP A 455 11.84 18.33 17.04
C TRP A 455 10.55 18.58 17.81
N HIS A 456 9.69 17.56 17.89
CA HIS A 456 8.46 17.64 18.65
C HIS A 456 8.73 17.78 20.16
N VAL A 457 9.72 17.07 20.69
CA VAL A 457 10.16 17.14 22.09
C VAL A 457 11.01 18.41 22.37
N GLY A 458 11.65 19.00 21.36
CA GLY A 458 12.28 20.33 21.43
C GLY A 458 13.72 20.40 20.95
N MET A 459 14.37 19.27 20.65
CA MET A 459 15.69 19.21 20.04
C MET A 459 15.58 19.55 18.56
N ARG A 460 16.22 20.62 18.07
CA ARG A 460 16.03 21.16 16.69
C ARG A 460 17.21 20.91 15.76
N ASP A 461 17.93 19.83 15.95
CA ASP A 461 19.05 19.42 15.10
C ASP A 461 18.63 18.37 14.04
N TRP A 462 19.59 17.91 13.24
CA TRP A 462 19.40 16.86 12.23
C TRP A 462 20.24 15.61 12.53
N LEU A 463 20.69 15.43 13.78
CA LEU A 463 21.62 14.36 14.16
C LEU A 463 21.02 12.98 13.91
N ASP A 464 19.71 12.80 14.14
CA ASP A 464 18.98 11.57 13.77
C ASP A 464 19.16 11.21 12.29
N VAL A 465 18.92 12.16 11.38
CA VAL A 465 19.05 11.93 9.93
C VAL A 465 20.51 11.61 9.59
N GLN A 466 21.47 12.33 10.14
CA GLN A 466 22.89 12.07 9.94
C GLN A 466 23.28 10.66 10.43
N TRP A 467 22.82 10.25 11.61
CA TRP A 467 23.11 8.96 12.21
C TRP A 467 22.53 7.79 11.42
N PHE A 468 21.28 7.89 10.94
CA PHE A 468 20.71 6.86 10.06
C PHE A 468 21.41 6.80 8.70
N LEU A 469 21.82 7.94 8.13
CA LEU A 469 22.57 7.97 6.87
C LEU A 469 24.01 7.43 7.01
N LEU A 470 24.66 7.66 8.16
CA LEU A 470 25.96 7.05 8.49
C LEU A 470 25.83 5.52 8.63
N ASN A 471 24.77 5.02 9.25
CA ASN A 471 24.47 3.58 9.30
C ASN A 471 24.24 2.99 7.89
N PHE A 472 23.57 3.72 6.99
CA PHE A 472 23.46 3.33 5.58
C PHE A 472 24.83 3.29 4.88
N ALA A 473 25.66 4.31 5.07
CA ALA A 473 27.01 4.37 4.49
C ALA A 473 27.89 3.21 4.98
N ALA A 474 27.84 2.88 6.27
CA ALA A 474 28.52 1.72 6.85
C ALA A 474 27.98 0.38 6.31
N CYS A 475 26.66 0.23 6.11
CA CYS A 475 26.08 -0.93 5.44
C CYS A 475 26.53 -1.07 3.97
N LEU A 476 26.75 0.06 3.28
CA LEU A 476 27.28 0.08 1.92
C LEU A 476 28.77 -0.29 1.91
N ALA A 477 29.56 0.22 2.86
CA ALA A 477 30.96 -0.15 3.05
C ALA A 477 31.12 -1.65 3.36
N GLU A 478 30.29 -2.23 4.24
CA GLU A 478 30.22 -3.68 4.49
C GLU A 478 30.00 -4.45 3.18
N ARG A 479 29.05 -3.99 2.34
CA ARG A 479 28.75 -4.63 1.04
C ARG A 479 29.92 -4.54 0.07
N VAL A 480 30.61 -3.40 0.00
CA VAL A 480 31.78 -3.20 -0.87
C VAL A 480 32.95 -4.06 -0.40
N ALA A 481 33.23 -4.10 0.90
CA ALA A 481 34.27 -4.97 1.47
C ALA A 481 34.00 -6.45 1.20
N LEU A 482 32.77 -6.92 1.40
CA LEU A 482 32.37 -8.30 1.09
C LEU A 482 32.46 -8.64 -0.41
N ALA A 483 32.24 -7.66 -1.30
CA ALA A 483 32.42 -7.83 -2.74
C ALA A 483 33.91 -7.87 -3.12
N ALA A 484 34.74 -7.00 -2.54
CA ALA A 484 36.19 -6.99 -2.73
C ALA A 484 36.83 -8.31 -2.27
N VAL A 485 36.45 -8.83 -1.09
CA VAL A 485 36.92 -10.14 -0.59
C VAL A 485 36.52 -11.29 -1.53
N GLN A 486 35.31 -11.24 -2.11
CA GLN A 486 34.87 -12.24 -3.09
C GLN A 486 35.70 -12.18 -4.37
N HIS A 487 35.91 -10.97 -4.91
CA HIS A 487 36.68 -10.77 -6.13
C HIS A 487 38.17 -11.12 -5.95
N LEU A 488 38.76 -10.81 -4.80
CA LEU A 488 40.14 -11.22 -4.47
C LEU A 488 40.25 -12.75 -4.34
N ALA A 489 39.24 -13.43 -3.78
CA ALA A 489 39.21 -14.89 -3.72
C ALA A 489 39.06 -15.54 -5.11
N GLU A 490 38.33 -14.91 -6.03
CA GLU A 490 38.24 -15.32 -7.44
C GLU A 490 39.60 -15.17 -8.14
N ILE A 491 40.24 -14.00 -8.05
CA ILE A 491 41.58 -13.74 -8.63
C ILE A 491 42.63 -14.71 -8.07
N ALA A 492 42.57 -15.01 -6.77
CA ALA A 492 43.50 -15.94 -6.12
C ALA A 492 43.21 -17.43 -6.40
N GLY A 493 42.16 -17.77 -7.17
CA GLY A 493 41.76 -19.16 -7.41
C GLY A 493 41.22 -19.89 -6.16
N ARG A 494 40.83 -19.15 -5.11
CA ARG A 494 40.34 -19.68 -3.81
C ARG A 494 38.81 -19.56 -3.66
N ALA A 495 38.09 -19.42 -4.77
CA ALA A 495 36.63 -19.27 -4.77
C ALA A 495 35.91 -20.48 -4.13
N ASP A 496 36.42 -21.70 -4.36
CA ASP A 496 35.86 -22.93 -3.78
C ASP A 496 36.05 -23.01 -2.26
N ASP A 497 37.20 -22.58 -1.74
CA ASP A 497 37.42 -22.46 -0.28
C ASP A 497 36.43 -21.47 0.35
N LEU A 498 36.22 -20.31 -0.30
CA LEU A 498 35.23 -19.34 0.17
C LEU A 498 33.80 -19.89 0.10
N ALA A 499 33.49 -20.72 -0.89
CA ALA A 499 32.22 -21.42 -1.00
C ALA A 499 32.07 -22.53 0.06
N ALA A 500 33.14 -23.25 0.38
CA ALA A 500 33.18 -24.25 1.46
C ALA A 500 32.98 -23.58 2.84
N ILE A 501 33.66 -22.47 3.10
CA ILE A 501 33.48 -21.64 4.32
C ILE A 501 32.03 -21.16 4.41
N LYS A 502 31.43 -20.66 3.33
CA LYS A 502 30.01 -20.25 3.27
C LYS A 502 29.01 -21.41 3.49
N LYS A 503 29.38 -22.66 3.20
CA LYS A 503 28.57 -23.88 3.44
C LYS A 503 28.81 -24.52 4.82
N SER A 504 29.94 -24.23 5.45
CA SER A 504 30.34 -24.77 6.76
C SER A 504 29.39 -24.36 7.90
N TRP A 505 29.66 -24.82 9.12
CA TRP A 505 28.94 -24.35 10.31
C TRP A 505 29.15 -22.84 10.55
N LEU A 506 30.37 -22.33 10.35
CA LEU A 506 30.67 -20.89 10.39
C LEU A 506 29.80 -20.13 9.38
N GLY A 507 29.79 -20.56 8.12
CA GLY A 507 28.97 -19.96 7.07
C GLY A 507 27.47 -19.99 7.36
N ARG A 508 26.97 -21.02 8.06
CA ARG A 508 25.56 -21.13 8.48
C ARG A 508 25.18 -20.17 9.62
N GLN A 509 26.12 -19.74 10.46
CA GLN A 509 25.90 -18.64 11.41
C GLN A 509 25.91 -17.25 10.73
N ILE A 510 26.41 -17.16 9.49
CA ILE A 510 26.62 -15.92 8.71
C ILE A 510 25.58 -15.79 7.57
N LYS A 511 24.53 -16.64 7.52
CA LYS A 511 23.65 -16.77 6.34
C LYS A 511 22.27 -16.12 6.44
#